data_AF-A0A1G3KG78-F1
#
_entry.id   AF-A0A1G3KG78-F1
#
_cell.length_a   1.000
_cell.length_b   1.000
_cell.length_c   1.000
_cell.angle_alpha   90.00
_cell.angle_beta   90.00
_cell.angle_gamma   90.00
#
_symmetry.space_group_name_H-M   'P 1'
#
loop_
_entity.id
_entity.type
_entity.pdbx_description
1 polymer ?
#
loop_
_entity_poly.entity_id
_entity_poly.type
_entity_poly.pdbx_seq_one_letter_code
_entity_poly.pdbx_strand_id
1 'polypeptide(L)' 'MTTPNGTPEEKLAWVQDIVSKIAPDAKCELQLYNTQIGCGALDSRNGLQEIKFAVRTVSEWIVVDQAKALASRLR' A
#
# COMPACT_ATOMS: atom_id res chain seq x y z
N MET A 1 -11.16 -5.51 -9.01
CA MET A 1 -12.13 -4.39 -9.00
C MET A 1 -11.42 -3.09 -9.32
N THR A 2 -12.13 -2.07 -9.81
CA THR A 2 -11.58 -0.74 -10.11
C THR A 2 -11.34 0.02 -8.81
N THR A 3 -10.34 0.89 -8.78
CA THR A 3 -10.02 1.78 -7.65
C THR A 3 -11.28 2.48 -7.14
N PRO A 4 -11.52 2.56 -5.81
CA PRO A 4 -12.62 3.38 -5.33
C PRO A 4 -12.41 4.84 -5.76
N ASN A 5 -13.46 5.46 -6.30
CA ASN A 5 -13.52 6.91 -6.51
C ASN A 5 -13.78 7.58 -5.16
N GLY A 6 -12.74 7.61 -4.33
CA GLY A 6 -12.79 8.13 -2.96
C GLY A 6 -11.63 9.07 -2.66
N THR A 7 -11.65 9.63 -1.45
CA THR A 7 -10.56 10.45 -0.93
C THR A 7 -9.26 9.62 -0.83
N PRO A 8 -8.09 10.27 -0.75
CA PRO A 8 -6.83 9.55 -0.55
C PRO A 8 -6.85 8.59 0.64
N GLU A 9 -7.55 8.96 1.71
CA GLU A 9 -7.72 8.15 2.93
C GLU A 9 -8.56 6.89 2.68
N GLU A 10 -9.65 7.00 1.92
CA GLU A 10 -10.45 5.83 1.53
C GLU A 10 -9.65 4.86 0.67
N LYS A 11 -8.84 5.40 -0.27
CA LYS A 11 -7.94 4.59 -1.08
C LYS A 11 -6.84 3.95 -0.25
N LEU A 12 -6.30 4.67 0.74
CA LEU A 12 -5.33 4.12 1.69
C LEU A 12 -5.92 2.94 2.44
N ALA A 13 -7.12 3.09 3.02
CA ALA A 13 -7.79 2.02 3.76
C ALA A 13 -8.03 0.80 2.88
N TRP A 14 -8.44 1.01 1.62
CA TRP A 14 -8.61 -0.06 0.64
C TRP A 14 -7.30 -0.76 0.28
N VAL A 15 -6.22 -0.01 0.04
CA VAL A 15 -4.88 -0.60 -0.20
C VAL A 15 -4.41 -1.38 1.02
N GLN A 16 -4.56 -0.84 2.22
CA GLN A 16 -4.19 -1.51 3.48
C GLN A 16 -4.97 -2.81 3.70
N ASP A 17 -6.28 -2.85 3.38
CA ASP A 17 -7.09 -4.07 3.47
C ASP A 17 -6.55 -5.18 2.54
N ILE A 18 -6.22 -4.85 1.30
CA ILE A 18 -5.65 -5.82 0.35
C ILE A 18 -4.26 -6.28 0.80
N VAL A 19 -3.40 -5.33 1.17
CA VAL A 19 -2.02 -5.62 1.58
C VAL A 19 -2.00 -6.47 2.84
N SER A 20 -2.80 -6.16 3.86
CA SER A 20 -2.84 -6.91 5.13
C SER A 20 -3.29 -8.36 4.98
N LYS A 21 -4.11 -8.68 3.96
CA LYS A 21 -4.50 -10.07 3.64
C LYS A 21 -3.33 -10.92 3.12
N ILE A 22 -2.27 -10.29 2.63
CA ILE A 22 -1.13 -10.96 1.97
C ILE A 22 0.14 -10.81 2.81
N ALA A 23 0.42 -9.59 3.29
CA ALA A 23 1.52 -9.21 4.16
C ALA A 23 0.94 -8.58 5.44
N PRO A 24 0.55 -9.37 6.45
CA PRO A 24 -0.10 -8.87 7.66
C PRO A 24 0.79 -7.92 8.47
N ASP A 25 2.11 -8.07 8.38
CA ASP A 25 3.09 -7.21 9.06
C ASP A 25 3.36 -5.89 8.31
N ALA A 26 2.84 -5.75 7.09
CA ALA A 26 3.01 -4.54 6.30
C ALA A 26 1.99 -3.46 6.70
N LYS A 27 2.48 -2.23 6.84
CA LYS A 27 1.64 -1.04 7.01
C LYS A 27 1.69 -0.18 5.76
N CYS A 28 0.61 0.55 5.52
CA CYS A 28 0.46 1.51 4.45
C CYS A 28 0.21 2.91 5.03
N GLU A 29 0.76 3.94 4.41
CA GLU A 29 0.53 5.34 4.76
C GLU A 29 0.43 6.23 3.52
N LEU A 30 -0.23 7.37 3.66
CA LEU A 30 -0.22 8.41 2.64
C LEU A 30 1.12 9.16 2.67
N GLN A 31 1.71 9.35 1.49
CA GLN A 31 2.97 10.05 1.27
C GLN A 31 2.80 11.15 0.22
N LEU A 32 3.77 12.05 0.14
CA LEU A 32 3.83 13.16 -0.82
C LEU A 32 2.52 13.96 -0.87
N TYR A 33 2.09 14.53 0.26
CA TYR A 33 0.86 15.34 0.34
C TYR A 33 -0.39 14.61 -0.18
N ASN A 34 -0.58 13.35 0.24
CA ASN A 34 -1.72 12.50 -0.11
C ASN A 34 -1.84 12.16 -1.61
N THR A 35 -0.73 12.25 -2.35
CA THR A 35 -0.71 11.85 -3.78
C THR A 35 -0.19 10.44 -3.98
N GLN A 36 0.49 9.87 -2.99
CA GLN A 36 1.01 8.51 -3.01
C GLN A 36 0.60 7.73 -1.76
N ILE A 37 0.53 6.41 -1.88
CA ILE A 37 0.39 5.46 -0.78
C ILE A 37 1.66 4.62 -0.76
N GLY A 38 2.44 4.71 0.31
CA GLY A 38 3.60 3.85 0.54
C GLY A 38 3.21 2.69 1.44
N CYS A 39 3.59 1.46 1.12
CA CYS A 39 3.45 0.31 2.00
C CYS A 39 4.79 -0.41 2.21
N GLY A 40 4.95 -1.07 3.35
CA GLY A 40 6.16 -1.82 3.70
C GLY A 40 6.15 -2.30 5.15
N ALA A 41 7.24 -2.94 5.58
CA ALA A 41 7.54 -3.00 7.01
C ALA A 41 8.04 -1.64 7.50
N LEU A 42 7.74 -1.32 8.76
CA LEU A 42 8.37 -0.20 9.45
C LEU A 42 9.85 -0.54 9.65
N ASP A 43 10.72 0.14 8.91
CA ASP A 43 12.15 0.08 9.19
C ASP A 43 12.46 0.70 10.57
N SER A 44 13.68 0.52 11.07
CA SER A 44 14.20 1.10 12.32
C SER A 44 14.05 2.63 12.42
N ARG A 45 13.79 3.31 11.30
CA ARG A 45 13.50 4.75 11.22
C ARG A 45 12.03 5.08 11.00
N ASN A 46 11.14 4.13 11.22
CA ASN A 46 9.68 4.27 11.09
C ASN A 46 9.23 4.67 9.67
N GLY A 47 10.02 4.36 8.64
CA GLY A 47 9.73 4.70 7.25
C GLY A 47 9.17 3.51 6.47
N LEU A 48 8.05 3.70 5.79
CA LEU A 48 7.49 2.74 4.83
C LEU A 48 8.09 2.98 3.44
N GLN A 49 8.96 2.09 2.96
CA GLN A 49 9.68 2.30 1.68
C GLN A 49 9.83 1.06 0.79
N GLU A 50 8.91 0.10 0.80
CA GLU A 50 9.05 -1.06 -0.08
C GLU A 50 8.24 -0.98 -1.37
N ILE A 51 7.01 -0.47 -1.30
CA ILE A 51 6.13 -0.31 -2.47
C ILE A 51 5.39 1.03 -2.41
N LYS A 52 5.20 1.66 -3.56
CA LYS A 52 4.54 2.98 -3.69
C LYS A 52 3.48 2.93 -4.78
N PHE A 53 2.30 3.45 -4.46
CA PHE A 53 1.17 3.54 -5.38
C PHE A 53 0.76 5.00 -5.55
N ALA A 54 0.50 5.44 -6.77
CA ALA A 54 -0.13 6.73 -6.98
C ALA A 54 -1.64 6.63 -6.66
N VAL A 55 -2.13 7.51 -5.78
CA VAL A 55 -3.53 7.54 -5.31
C VAL A 55 -4.51 7.65 -6.48
N ARG A 56 -4.13 8.34 -7.55
CA ARG A 56 -4.98 8.53 -8.74
C ARG A 56 -5.11 7.29 -9.63
N THR A 57 -4.13 6.39 -9.64
CA THR A 57 -4.04 5.30 -10.64
C THR A 57 -3.87 3.91 -10.04
N VAL A 58 -4.12 3.74 -8.74
CA VAL A 58 -3.89 2.47 -8.04
C VAL A 58 -4.94 1.42 -8.43
N SER A 59 -4.53 0.36 -9.13
CA SER A 59 -5.42 -0.75 -9.53
C SER A 59 -5.27 -1.95 -8.63
N GLU A 60 -6.34 -2.71 -8.40
CA GLU A 60 -6.34 -3.85 -7.46
C GLU A 60 -5.28 -4.89 -7.79
N TRP A 61 -5.16 -5.25 -9.06
CA TRP A 61 -4.18 -6.24 -9.51
C TRP A 61 -2.74 -5.80 -9.23
N ILE A 62 -2.44 -4.50 -9.35
CA ILE A 62 -1.13 -3.93 -9.01
C ILE A 62 -0.90 -4.02 -7.50
N VAL A 63 -1.92 -3.68 -6.68
CA VAL A 63 -1.81 -3.77 -5.23
C VAL A 63 -1.55 -5.20 -4.79
N VAL A 64 -2.28 -6.17 -5.35
CA VAL A 64 -2.10 -7.60 -5.04
C VAL A 64 -0.71 -8.09 -5.46
N ASP A 65 -0.25 -7.76 -6.66
CA ASP A 65 1.07 -8.17 -7.16
C ASP A 65 2.21 -7.63 -6.28
N GLN A 66 2.15 -6.32 -5.99
CA GLN A 66 3.14 -5.66 -5.13
C GLN A 66 3.07 -6.16 -3.68
N ALA A 67 1.88 -6.45 -3.15
CA ALA A 67 1.71 -7.02 -1.81
C ALA A 67 2.32 -8.44 -1.70
N LYS A 68 2.23 -9.25 -2.77
CA LYS A 68 2.92 -10.56 -2.81
C LYS A 68 4.43 -10.41 -2.83
N ALA A 69 4.95 -9.48 -3.64
CA ALA A 69 6.37 -9.17 -3.66
C ALA A 69 6.87 -8.70 -2.28
N LEU A 70 6.07 -7.86 -1.61
CA LEU A 70 6.32 -7.41 -0.26
C LEU A 70 6.33 -8.56 0.76
N ALA A 71 5.30 -9.42 0.77
CA ALA A 71 5.25 -10.59 1.65
C ALA A 71 6.44 -11.54 1.46
N SER A 72 6.96 -11.65 0.23
CA SER A 72 8.15 -12.44 -0.06
C SER A 72 9.45 -11.82 0.44
N ARG A 73 9.50 -10.49 0.65
CA ARG A 73 10.67 -9.77 1.18
C ARG A 73 10.67 -9.70 2.70
N LEU A 74 9.49 -9.77 3.31
CA LEU A 74 9.30 -9.75 4.77
C LEU A 74 9.43 -11.12 5.44
N ARG A 75 9.57 -12.20 4.66
CA ARG A 75 9.87 -13.55 5.14
C ARG A 75 11.37 -13.78 5.29
#